data_AF-A0A8J5UEX5-F1
#
_entry.id   AF-A0A8J5UEX5-F1
#
_cell.length_a   1.000
_cell.length_b   1.000
_cell.length_c   1.000
_cell.angle_alpha   90.00
_cell.angle_beta   90.00
_cell.angle_gamma   90.00
#
_symmetry.space_group_name_H-M   'P 1'
#
loop_
_entity.id
_entity.type
_entity.pdbx_description
1 polymer ?
#
loop_
_entity_poly.entity_id
_entity_poly.type
_entity_poly.pdbx_seq_one_letter_code
_entity_poly.pdbx_strand_id
1 'polypeptide(L)'
;MLPALLYMVDRIVVESARCSKYFDEPGWNNLVHSPILNAVFNQRFWPGDEHEMVEYSPVITAPVTAVHHMFPHSSAKVDYVVHIQPPPETQDAVETLYEATSEKSVNHTAFPPLRRSPISLTIETKRYGGNHAKANAQVCSWQAAQWTCLASQAGEGIKHLPFLPGMVVNGPL
;
A
#
# COMPACT_ATOMS: atom_id res chain seq x y z
N MET A 1 0.44 -13.77 23.18
CA MET A 1 0.94 -13.33 21.87
C MET A 1 1.50 -14.50 21.06
N LEU A 2 2.51 -15.23 21.56
CA LEU A 2 3.14 -16.34 20.83
C LEU A 2 2.19 -17.45 20.31
N PRO A 3 1.18 -17.94 21.07
CA PRO A 3 0.26 -18.97 20.56
C PRO A 3 -0.62 -18.50 19.41
N ALA A 4 -1.01 -17.22 19.40
CA ALA A 4 -1.83 -16.63 18.33
C ALA A 4 -1.01 -16.44 17.05
N LEU A 5 0.25 -16.02 17.18
CA LEU A 5 1.18 -15.93 16.06
C LEU A 5 1.41 -17.30 15.41
N LEU A 6 1.70 -18.33 16.21
CA LEU A 6 1.92 -19.69 15.69
C LEU A 6 0.68 -20.23 14.97
N TYR A 7 -0.51 -20.07 15.56
CA TYR A 7 -1.76 -20.47 14.91
C TYR A 7 -1.97 -19.78 13.56
N MET A 8 -1.70 -18.47 13.47
CA MET A 8 -1.83 -17.73 12.22
C MET A 8 -0.79 -18.14 11.19
N VAL A 9 0.47 -18.37 11.59
CA VAL A 9 1.51 -18.90 10.69
C VAL A 9 1.09 -20.26 10.13
N ASP A 10 0.62 -21.18 10.98
CA ASP A 10 0.14 -22.50 10.54
C ASP A 10 -1.01 -22.38 9.54
N ARG A 11 -1.97 -21.47 9.81
CA ARG A 11 -3.08 -21.19 8.88
C ARG A 11 -2.58 -20.65 7.54
N ILE A 12 -1.63 -19.70 7.53
CA ILE A 12 -1.05 -19.14 6.31
C ILE A 12 -0.33 -20.23 5.50
N VAL A 13 0.42 -21.13 6.16
CA VAL A 13 1.10 -22.24 5.48
C VAL A 13 0.09 -23.19 4.82
N VAL A 14 -0.97 -23.56 5.54
CA VAL A 14 -2.04 -24.42 5.00
C VAL A 14 -2.75 -23.76 3.82
N GLU A 15 -3.13 -22.48 3.95
CA GLU A 15 -3.81 -21.77 2.86
C GLU A 15 -2.87 -21.53 1.67
N SER A 16 -1.58 -21.29 1.88
CA SER A 16 -0.59 -21.18 0.80
C SER A 16 -0.51 -22.47 -0.02
N ALA A 17 -0.49 -23.63 0.62
CA ALA A 17 -0.49 -24.94 -0.06
C ALA A 17 -1.81 -25.23 -0.79
N ARG A 18 -2.92 -24.66 -0.33
CA ARG A 18 -4.22 -24.75 -1.01
C ARG A 18 -4.26 -23.80 -2.22
N CYS A 19 -3.78 -22.58 -2.05
CA CYS A 19 -3.75 -21.56 -3.09
C CYS A 19 -2.87 -21.98 -4.26
N SER A 20 -1.71 -22.59 -4.01
CA SER A 20 -0.82 -23.09 -5.07
C SER A 20 -1.44 -24.19 -5.95
N LYS A 21 -2.55 -24.80 -5.53
CA LYS A 21 -3.22 -25.86 -6.29
C LYS A 21 -4.51 -25.40 -6.96
N TYR A 22 -5.23 -24.46 -6.34
CA TYR A 22 -6.64 -24.25 -6.67
C TYR A 22 -7.04 -22.79 -6.88
N PHE A 23 -6.19 -21.82 -6.53
CA PHE A 23 -6.57 -20.41 -6.53
C PHE A 23 -5.67 -19.55 -7.40
N ASP A 24 -6.25 -18.50 -7.94
CA ASP A 24 -5.57 -17.46 -8.71
C ASP A 24 -5.12 -16.29 -7.83
N GLU A 25 -4.62 -15.22 -8.45
CA GLU A 25 -4.09 -14.01 -7.78
C GLU A 25 -5.08 -13.42 -6.75
N PRO A 26 -6.38 -13.22 -7.05
CA PRO A 26 -7.37 -12.84 -6.05
C PRO A 26 -7.46 -13.81 -4.84
N GLY A 27 -7.39 -15.12 -5.07
CA GLY A 27 -7.42 -16.09 -3.97
C GLY A 27 -6.18 -16.00 -3.08
N TRP A 28 -4.99 -15.85 -3.68
CA TRP A 28 -3.74 -15.58 -2.97
C TRP A 28 -3.81 -14.27 -2.16
N ASN A 29 -4.33 -13.21 -2.77
CA ASN A 29 -4.52 -11.91 -2.12
C ASN A 29 -5.39 -12.03 -0.87
N ASN A 30 -6.51 -12.75 -0.96
CA ASN A 30 -7.44 -12.89 0.16
C ASN A 30 -6.96 -13.86 1.25
N LEU A 31 -6.38 -15.00 0.86
CA LEU A 31 -6.13 -16.12 1.79
C LEU A 31 -4.70 -16.16 2.33
N VAL A 32 -3.75 -15.46 1.70
CA VAL A 32 -2.32 -15.50 2.06
C VAL A 32 -1.78 -14.09 2.29
N HIS A 33 -1.81 -13.22 1.28
CA HIS A 33 -1.15 -11.92 1.37
C HIS A 33 -1.84 -10.97 2.38
N SER A 34 -3.17 -10.83 2.34
CA SER A 34 -3.89 -10.01 3.32
C SER A 34 -3.68 -10.51 4.76
N PRO A 35 -3.78 -11.82 5.07
CA PRO A 35 -3.44 -12.32 6.40
C PRO A 35 -2.01 -12.02 6.86
N ILE A 36 -1.01 -12.16 5.98
CA ILE A 36 0.39 -11.82 6.29
C ILE A 36 0.53 -10.33 6.60
N LEU A 37 0.00 -9.46 5.73
CA LEU A 37 0.10 -8.01 5.92
C LEU A 37 -0.64 -7.57 7.20
N ASN A 38 -1.80 -8.16 7.47
CA ASN A 38 -2.56 -7.90 8.69
C ASN A 38 -1.82 -8.33 9.95
N ALA A 39 -1.19 -9.50 9.92
CA ALA A 39 -0.38 -10.01 11.02
C ALA A 39 0.77 -9.07 11.37
N VAL A 40 1.45 -8.56 10.34
CA VAL A 40 2.62 -7.69 10.48
C VAL A 40 2.21 -6.29 10.92
N PHE A 41 1.38 -5.60 10.13
CA PHE A 41 1.13 -4.16 10.31
C PHE A 41 0.01 -3.86 11.32
N ASN A 42 -1.12 -4.56 11.23
CA ASN A 42 -2.31 -4.20 12.01
C ASN A 42 -2.41 -4.95 13.34
N GLN A 43 -1.94 -6.20 13.39
CA GLN A 43 -1.92 -7.02 14.62
C GLN A 43 -0.59 -6.96 15.35
N ARG A 44 0.45 -6.38 14.71
CA ARG A 44 1.78 -6.14 15.30
C ARG A 44 2.37 -7.39 15.94
N PHE A 45 2.24 -8.54 15.28
CA PHE A 45 2.82 -9.78 15.78
C PHE A 45 4.32 -9.91 15.52
N TRP A 46 4.94 -8.90 14.88
CA TRP A 46 6.38 -8.79 14.74
C TRP A 46 6.97 -7.99 15.92
N PRO A 47 8.13 -8.39 16.48
CA PRO A 47 8.82 -7.59 17.49
C PRO A 47 9.32 -6.29 16.86
N GLY A 48 8.55 -5.22 17.07
CA GLY A 48 8.82 -3.86 16.64
C GLY A 48 8.41 -2.89 17.75
N ASP A 49 8.85 -1.64 17.62
CA ASP A 49 8.50 -0.59 18.58
C ASP A 49 6.98 -0.42 18.65
N GLU A 50 6.42 -0.30 19.85
CA GLU A 50 4.99 -0.05 20.07
C GLU A 50 4.53 1.28 19.43
N HIS A 51 5.49 2.11 19.04
CA HIS A 51 5.35 3.35 18.30
C HIS A 51 5.32 3.20 16.77
N GLU A 52 5.23 1.99 16.19
CA GLU A 52 5.05 1.85 14.74
C GLU A 52 3.72 2.48 14.28
N MET A 53 3.81 3.66 13.67
CA MET A 53 2.70 4.49 13.21
C MET A 53 2.20 4.06 11.83
N VAL A 54 2.18 2.76 11.50
CA VAL A 54 1.78 2.30 10.17
C VAL A 54 0.72 1.20 10.20
N GLU A 55 -0.15 1.23 9.20
CA GLU A 55 -1.15 0.21 8.93
C GLU A 55 -1.13 -0.15 7.45
N TYR A 56 -1.64 -1.34 7.10
CA TYR A 56 -1.84 -1.69 5.70
C TYR A 56 -3.31 -1.56 5.29
N SER A 57 -3.57 -1.35 4.00
CA SER A 57 -4.91 -1.42 3.44
C SER A 57 -4.92 -1.96 2.01
N PRO A 58 -5.90 -2.81 1.64
CA PRO A 58 -6.14 -3.17 0.26
C PRO A 58 -6.73 -1.98 -0.51
N VAL A 59 -6.20 -1.71 -1.70
CA VAL A 59 -6.56 -0.54 -2.51
C VAL A 59 -6.84 -0.87 -3.98
N ILE A 60 -7.22 -2.12 -4.26
CA ILE A 60 -7.54 -2.66 -5.59
C ILE A 60 -8.56 -1.83 -6.40
N THR A 61 -9.31 -0.91 -5.76
CA THR A 61 -10.27 -0.02 -6.41
C THR A 61 -9.84 1.44 -6.44
N ALA A 62 -8.81 1.83 -5.71
CA ALA A 62 -8.35 3.21 -5.61
C ALA A 62 -7.64 3.64 -6.90
N PRO A 63 -8.18 4.55 -7.71
CA PRO A 63 -7.45 5.07 -8.86
C PRO A 63 -6.50 6.20 -8.44
N VAL A 64 -5.45 6.43 -9.24
CA VAL A 64 -4.74 7.71 -9.25
C VAL A 64 -5.71 8.80 -9.68
N THR A 65 -5.63 9.95 -9.04
CA THR A 65 -6.48 11.06 -9.41
C THR A 65 -6.07 11.75 -10.72
N ALA A 66 -7.01 12.44 -11.37
CA ALA A 66 -6.76 13.09 -12.64
C ALA A 66 -5.70 14.21 -12.54
N VAL A 67 -5.62 14.89 -11.39
CA VAL A 67 -4.66 15.99 -11.14
C VAL A 67 -3.21 15.50 -11.13
N HIS A 68 -2.99 14.26 -10.73
CA HIS A 68 -1.65 13.67 -10.58
C HIS A 68 -1.35 12.62 -11.65
N HIS A 69 -2.15 12.57 -12.72
CA HIS A 69 -2.00 11.59 -13.78
C HIS A 69 -0.86 11.97 -14.74
N MET A 70 0.26 11.26 -14.67
CA MET A 70 1.46 11.57 -15.45
C MET A 70 1.57 10.83 -16.79
N PHE A 71 0.77 9.78 -17.01
CA PHE A 71 0.82 8.96 -18.22
C PHE A 71 -0.54 8.90 -18.92
N PRO A 72 -0.58 8.90 -20.27
CA PRO A 72 -1.82 8.87 -21.03
C PRO A 72 -2.56 7.53 -20.92
N HIS A 73 -1.93 6.47 -20.38
CA HIS A 73 -2.52 5.13 -20.30
C HIS A 73 -2.49 4.56 -18.88
N SER A 74 -3.70 4.14 -18.50
CA SER A 74 -4.15 3.37 -17.36
C SER A 74 -4.38 4.13 -16.06
N SER A 75 -5.63 3.98 -15.60
CA SER A 75 -6.07 3.92 -14.21
C SER A 75 -5.23 2.93 -13.42
N ALA A 76 -3.93 3.22 -13.30
CA ALA A 76 -2.99 2.39 -12.55
C ALA A 76 -3.59 2.21 -11.17
N LYS A 77 -3.66 0.96 -10.74
CA LYS A 77 -4.14 0.52 -9.45
C LYS A 77 -3.12 -0.48 -8.95
N VAL A 78 -3.03 -0.52 -7.64
CA VAL A 78 -2.15 -1.44 -6.91
C VAL A 78 -2.98 -2.25 -5.93
N ASP A 79 -2.47 -3.41 -5.53
CA ASP A 79 -3.24 -4.29 -4.64
C ASP A 79 -3.31 -3.77 -3.21
N TYR A 80 -2.17 -3.30 -2.67
CA TYR A 80 -2.07 -2.84 -1.29
C TYR A 80 -1.18 -1.61 -1.15
N VAL A 81 -1.37 -0.92 -0.03
CA VAL A 81 -0.44 0.08 0.48
C VAL A 81 -0.18 -0.12 1.96
N VAL A 82 0.95 0.38 2.43
CA VAL A 82 1.15 0.72 3.84
C VAL A 82 1.06 2.24 3.95
N HIS A 83 0.35 2.71 4.97
CA HIS A 83 0.11 4.12 5.22
C HIS A 83 0.44 4.47 6.66
N ILE A 84 0.84 5.71 6.85
CA ILE A 84 1.15 6.28 8.15
C ILE A 84 -0.16 6.67 8.84
N GLN A 85 -0.30 6.26 10.09
CA GLN A 85 -1.28 6.75 11.05
C GLN A 85 -0.69 8.01 11.71
N PRO A 86 -1.11 9.22 11.28
CA PRO A 86 -0.50 10.44 11.80
C PRO A 86 -0.74 10.54 13.30
N PRO A 87 0.30 10.78 14.11
CA PRO A 87 0.14 10.91 15.54
C PRO A 87 -0.65 12.18 15.88
N PRO A 88 -1.30 12.26 17.06
CA PRO A 88 -2.20 13.35 17.42
C PRO A 88 -1.65 14.76 17.17
N GLU A 89 -0.37 14.98 17.45
CA GLU A 89 0.33 16.25 17.26
C GLU A 89 0.44 16.71 15.80
N THR A 90 0.22 15.82 14.82
CA THR A 90 0.26 16.14 13.39
C THR A 90 -1.13 16.32 12.76
N GLN A 91 -2.21 16.11 13.51
CA GLN A 91 -3.57 16.14 12.96
C GLN A 91 -3.93 17.48 12.31
N ASP A 92 -3.56 18.60 12.93
CA ASP A 92 -3.83 19.93 12.37
C ASP A 92 -3.11 20.16 11.03
N ALA A 93 -1.88 19.65 10.89
CA ALA A 93 -1.13 19.73 9.64
C ALA A 93 -1.77 18.85 8.55
N VAL A 94 -2.24 17.65 8.91
CA VAL A 94 -2.96 16.74 8.01
C VAL A 94 -4.26 17.37 7.52
N GLU A 95 -5.08 17.95 8.41
CA GLU A 95 -6.32 18.61 8.02
C GLU A 95 -6.05 19.86 7.17
N THR A 96 -5.04 20.66 7.52
CA THR A 96 -4.65 21.82 6.72
C THR A 96 -4.29 21.41 5.29
N LEU A 97 -3.49 20.35 5.13
CA LEU A 97 -3.11 19.81 3.82
C LEU A 97 -4.32 19.25 3.08
N TYR A 98 -5.13 18.44 3.75
CA TYR A 98 -6.37 17.88 3.23
C TYR A 98 -7.28 18.97 2.66
N GLU A 99 -7.52 20.03 3.43
CA GLU A 99 -8.39 21.14 3.04
C GLU A 99 -7.81 21.98 1.90
N ALA A 100 -6.49 22.14 1.83
CA ALA A 100 -5.80 22.88 0.79
C ALA A 100 -5.82 22.18 -0.58
N THR A 101 -5.99 20.85 -0.62
CA THR A 101 -6.06 20.10 -1.87
C THR A 101 -7.47 20.15 -2.48
N SER A 102 -7.55 20.26 -3.81
CA SER A 102 -8.84 20.24 -4.54
C SER A 102 -9.59 18.91 -4.40
N GLU A 103 -8.86 17.82 -4.21
CA GLU A 103 -9.40 16.46 -4.14
C GLU A 103 -9.68 16.00 -2.71
N LYS A 104 -9.43 16.89 -1.74
CA LYS A 104 -9.60 16.60 -0.32
C LYS A 104 -8.88 15.31 0.04
N SER A 105 -7.57 15.27 -0.24
CA SER A 105 -6.70 14.13 0.03
C SER A 105 -5.25 14.58 0.21
N VAL A 106 -4.58 14.03 1.22
CA VAL A 106 -3.12 14.17 1.40
C VAL A 106 -2.32 13.29 0.42
N ASN A 107 -2.99 12.41 -0.32
CA ASN A 107 -2.38 11.46 -1.26
C ASN A 107 -2.76 11.78 -2.72
N HIS A 108 -2.07 11.16 -3.67
CA HIS A 108 -2.37 11.17 -5.12
C HIS A 108 -3.60 10.33 -5.51
N THR A 109 -4.38 9.88 -4.54
CA THR A 109 -5.65 9.19 -4.70
C THR A 109 -6.69 9.80 -3.77
N ALA A 110 -7.94 9.90 -4.21
CA ALA A 110 -9.07 10.36 -3.39
C ALA A 110 -9.78 9.19 -2.67
N PHE A 111 -9.15 8.01 -2.58
CA PHE A 111 -9.74 6.84 -1.95
C PHE A 111 -10.11 7.13 -0.49
N PRO A 112 -11.41 7.09 -0.12
CA PRO A 112 -11.87 7.69 1.14
C PRO A 112 -11.15 7.24 2.42
N PRO A 113 -10.83 5.93 2.59
CA PRO A 113 -10.11 5.45 3.78
C PRO A 113 -8.70 6.02 3.94
N LEU A 114 -8.07 6.51 2.87
CA LEU A 114 -6.67 6.96 2.88
C LEU A 114 -6.51 8.46 2.72
N ARG A 115 -7.58 9.25 2.61
CA ARG A 115 -7.45 10.69 2.31
C ARG A 115 -6.69 11.49 3.37
N ARG A 116 -6.51 10.95 4.58
CA ARG A 116 -5.81 11.56 5.71
C ARG A 116 -4.60 10.73 6.19
N SER A 117 -4.32 9.61 5.55
CA SER A 117 -3.27 8.67 5.96
C SER A 117 -2.20 8.61 4.88
N PRO A 118 -1.05 9.32 5.03
CA PRO A 118 -0.02 9.39 3.99
C PRO A 118 0.48 7.99 3.60
N ILE A 119 0.49 7.68 2.31
CA ILE A 119 0.97 6.38 1.80
C ILE A 119 2.50 6.36 1.88
N SER A 120 3.07 5.32 2.49
CA SER A 120 4.52 5.13 2.66
C SER A 120 5.10 3.98 1.86
N LEU A 121 4.31 2.95 1.53
CA LEU A 121 4.72 1.81 0.70
C LEU A 121 3.61 1.43 -0.28
N THR A 122 3.99 1.16 -1.52
CA THR A 122 3.12 0.61 -2.55
C THR A 122 3.43 -0.87 -2.76
N ILE A 123 2.42 -1.73 -2.85
CA ILE A 123 2.58 -3.18 -3.05
C ILE A 123 1.68 -3.64 -4.19
N GLU A 124 2.29 -4.26 -5.20
CA GLU A 124 1.60 -5.00 -6.26
C GLU A 124 1.91 -6.48 -6.12
N THR A 125 0.89 -7.33 -6.27
CA THR A 125 1.05 -8.78 -6.29
C THR A 125 0.91 -9.29 -7.71
N LYS A 126 1.62 -10.36 -8.03
CA LYS A 126 1.39 -11.14 -9.25
C LYS A 126 1.52 -12.63 -8.95
N ARG A 127 0.74 -13.43 -9.68
CA ARG A 127 1.00 -14.87 -9.79
C ARG A 127 2.39 -15.14 -10.39
N TYR A 128 2.97 -16.29 -10.08
CA TYR A 128 4.17 -16.77 -10.77
C TYR A 128 3.93 -16.88 -12.28
N GLY A 129 4.90 -16.47 -13.10
CA GLY A 129 4.73 -16.37 -14.55
C GLY A 129 3.77 -15.26 -14.99
N GLY A 130 3.31 -14.42 -14.06
CA GLY A 130 2.60 -13.19 -14.34
C GLY A 130 3.49 -12.19 -15.08
N ASN A 131 2.86 -11.17 -15.69
CA ASN A 131 3.61 -10.16 -16.43
C ASN A 131 4.31 -9.21 -15.47
N HIS A 132 5.55 -9.53 -15.08
CA HIS A 132 6.37 -8.71 -14.18
C HIS A 132 6.60 -7.29 -14.73
N ALA A 133 6.76 -7.14 -16.05
CA ALA A 133 6.91 -5.83 -16.67
C ALA A 133 5.64 -4.97 -16.47
N LYS A 134 4.46 -5.60 -16.53
CA LYS A 134 3.19 -4.92 -16.25
C LYS A 134 3.05 -4.55 -14.78
N ALA A 135 3.44 -5.42 -13.85
CA ALA A 135 3.42 -5.12 -12.43
C ALA A 135 4.35 -3.96 -12.06
N ASN A 136 5.59 -3.99 -12.58
CA ASN A 136 6.52 -2.89 -12.45
C ASN A 136 5.95 -1.59 -13.05
N ALA A 137 5.34 -1.66 -14.24
CA ALA A 137 4.71 -0.50 -14.85
C ALA A 137 3.55 0.05 -13.99
N GLN A 138 2.73 -0.80 -13.38
CA GLN A 138 1.67 -0.38 -12.47
C GLN A 138 2.23 0.34 -11.23
N VAL A 139 3.24 -0.26 -10.56
CA VAL A 139 3.88 0.35 -9.39
C VAL A 139 4.55 1.67 -9.76
N CYS A 140 5.35 1.70 -10.82
CA CYS A 140 6.03 2.92 -11.28
C CYS A 140 5.04 4.02 -11.67
N SER A 141 3.92 3.67 -12.32
CA SER A 141 2.90 4.67 -12.70
C SER A 141 2.20 5.24 -11.47
N TRP A 142 1.85 4.38 -10.50
CA TRP A 142 1.25 4.79 -9.23
C TRP A 142 2.20 5.70 -8.43
N GLN A 143 3.47 5.33 -8.33
CA GLN A 143 4.48 6.11 -7.61
C GLN A 143 4.88 7.40 -8.32
N ALA A 144 4.88 7.46 -9.66
CA ALA A 144 5.14 8.70 -10.38
C ALA A 144 4.08 9.76 -10.05
N ALA A 145 2.81 9.35 -9.93
CA ALA A 145 1.74 10.21 -9.47
C ALA A 145 1.94 10.62 -7.99
N GLN A 146 2.37 9.68 -7.14
CA GLN A 146 2.70 9.96 -5.75
C GLN A 146 3.81 11.01 -5.61
N TRP A 147 4.91 10.87 -6.37
CA TRP A 147 6.00 11.85 -6.40
C TRP A 147 5.53 13.23 -6.84
N THR A 148 4.66 13.28 -7.86
CA THR A 148 4.10 14.55 -8.36
C THR A 148 3.25 15.24 -7.29
N CYS A 149 2.43 14.47 -6.57
CA CYS A 149 1.63 14.96 -5.45
C CYS A 149 2.52 15.44 -4.30
N LEU A 150 3.53 14.66 -3.89
CA LEU A 150 4.43 15.07 -2.82
C LEU A 150 5.26 16.30 -3.19
N ALA A 151 5.71 16.42 -4.44
CA ALA A 151 6.43 17.60 -4.92
C ALA A 151 5.56 18.86 -4.92
N SER A 152 4.27 18.74 -5.29
CA SER A 152 3.35 19.88 -5.27
C SER A 152 3.02 20.35 -3.85
N GLN A 153 2.98 19.42 -2.88
CA GLN A 153 2.69 19.71 -1.48
C GLN A 153 3.92 20.20 -0.70
N ALA A 154 5.08 19.54 -0.86
CA ALA A 154 6.29 19.80 -0.07
C ALA A 154 7.23 20.84 -0.70
N GLY A 155 7.10 21.13 -2.00
CA GLY A 155 8.03 21.98 -2.74
C GLY A 155 9.47 21.50 -2.57
N GLU A 156 10.38 22.41 -2.21
CA GLU A 156 11.79 22.10 -1.93
C GLU A 156 12.01 21.08 -0.80
N GLY A 157 11.02 20.86 0.06
CA GLY A 157 11.08 19.86 1.12
C GLY A 157 11.20 18.43 0.59
N ILE A 158 10.79 18.18 -0.66
CA ILE A 158 10.83 16.84 -1.29
C ILE A 158 12.24 16.24 -1.32
N LYS A 159 13.28 17.08 -1.35
CA LYS A 159 14.69 16.64 -1.34
C LYS A 159 15.10 15.88 -0.07
N HIS A 160 14.32 16.00 1.00
CA HIS A 160 14.52 15.27 2.25
C HIS A 160 13.92 13.85 2.22
N LEU A 161 13.16 13.51 1.18
CA LEU A 161 12.64 12.17 0.96
C LEU A 161 13.51 11.45 -0.10
N PRO A 162 14.49 10.62 0.31
CA PRO A 162 15.48 10.07 -0.61
C PRO A 162 14.89 9.03 -1.57
N PHE A 163 13.82 8.33 -1.17
CA PHE A 163 13.13 7.36 -2.00
C PHE A 163 11.69 7.12 -1.50
N LEU A 164 10.86 6.55 -2.37
CA LEU A 164 9.55 5.98 -2.03
C LEU A 164 9.60 4.47 -2.32
N PRO A 165 9.39 3.60 -1.32
CA PRO A 165 9.46 2.17 -1.56
C PRO A 165 8.23 1.67 -2.33
N GLY A 166 8.50 0.82 -3.31
CA GLY A 166 7.51 0.04 -4.06
C GLY A 166 7.94 -1.42 -4.07
N MET A 167 7.00 -2.34 -3.85
CA MET A 167 7.26 -3.77 -3.78
C MET A 167 6.38 -4.51 -4.78
N VAL A 168 6.99 -5.40 -5.56
CA VAL A 168 6.28 -6.37 -6.38
C VAL A 168 6.47 -7.76 -5.76
N VAL A 169 5.40 -8.35 -5.27
CA VAL A 169 5.41 -9.69 -4.68
C VAL A 169 5.01 -10.70 -5.75
N ASN A 170 5.89 -11.66 -6.01
CA ASN A 170 5.61 -12.76 -6.91
C ASN A 170 5.25 -14.00 -6.09
N GLY A 171 4.02 -14.49 -6.25
CA GLY A 171 3.62 -15.76 -5.66
C GLY A 171 4.38 -16.96 -6.25
N PRO A 172 4.35 -18.13 -5.62
CA PRO A 172 4.87 -19.38 -6.18
C PRO A 172 3.96 -19.91 -7.31
N LEU A 173 4.51 -20.87 -8.08
CA LEU A 173 3.84 -21.59 -9.19
C LEU A 173 2.48 -22.15 -8.82
#